data_AF-B3F2N9-F1
#
_entry.id   AF-B3F2N9-F1
#
_cell.length_a   1.000
_cell.length_b   1.000
_cell.length_c   1.000
_cell.angle_alpha   90.00
_cell.angle_beta   90.00
_cell.angle_gamma   90.00
#
_symmetry.space_group_name_H-M   'P 1'
#
loop_
_entity.id
_entity.type
_entity.pdbx_description
1 polymer ?
#
loop_
_entity_poly.entity_id
_entity_poly.type
_entity_poly.pdbx_seq_one_letter_code
_entity_poly.pdbx_strand_id
1 'polypeptide(L)'
;RHRLGPNYLMLPANAPKCAYHNNHHDGSMNFMHRDEEVNYFPSRFDAARHAEKVPIPPRVLTGCREKCVIDKENNFKQAGERYRSFDPARQDRFLQRWVDALSDPRITHELRGIWISYWSQ
;
A
#
# COMPACT_ATOMS: atom_id res chain seq x y z
N ARG A 1 -13.09 0.56 -0.38
CA ARG A 1 -14.56 0.77 -0.40
C ARG A 1 -15.05 1.55 -1.62
N HIS A 2 -14.39 2.61 -2.10
CA HIS A 2 -14.85 3.37 -3.28
C HIS A 2 -15.08 2.52 -4.55
N ARG A 3 -14.06 1.77 -5.01
CA ARG A 3 -14.12 1.04 -6.29
C ARG A 3 -15.13 -0.11 -6.34
N LEU A 4 -15.31 -0.84 -5.24
CA LEU A 4 -16.09 -2.09 -5.18
C LEU A 4 -17.25 -2.05 -4.17
N GLY A 5 -17.48 -0.89 -3.55
CA GLY A 5 -18.47 -0.72 -2.50
C GLY A 5 -18.01 -1.14 -1.10
N PRO A 6 -18.89 -0.97 -0.11
CA PRO A 6 -18.63 -1.33 1.29
C PRO A 6 -18.52 -2.84 1.49
N ASN A 7 -19.29 -3.63 0.75
CA ASN A 7 -19.43 -5.08 0.88
C ASN A 7 -18.49 -5.89 -0.03
N TYR A 8 -17.41 -5.28 -0.53
CA TYR A 8 -16.48 -5.92 -1.47
C TYR A 8 -15.84 -7.22 -0.94
N LEU A 9 -15.75 -7.39 0.38
CA LEU A 9 -15.23 -8.60 1.02
C LEU A 9 -16.17 -9.81 0.88
N MET A 10 -17.44 -9.60 0.49
CA MET A 10 -18.41 -10.66 0.25
C MET A 10 -18.32 -11.25 -1.17
N LEU A 11 -17.59 -10.61 -2.08
CA LEU A 11 -17.38 -11.16 -3.42
C LEU A 11 -16.64 -12.50 -3.30
N PRO A 12 -17.03 -13.55 -4.05
CA PRO A 12 -16.43 -14.89 -3.88
C PRO A 12 -14.91 -14.94 -3.96
N ALA A 13 -14.28 -14.07 -4.77
CA ALA A 13 -12.83 -13.98 -4.89
C ALA A 13 -12.14 -13.33 -3.67
N ASN A 14 -12.85 -12.49 -2.92
CA ASN A 14 -12.34 -11.78 -1.74
C ASN A 14 -12.78 -12.44 -0.42
N ALA A 15 -13.77 -13.33 -0.48
CA ALA A 15 -14.30 -14.01 0.70
C ALA A 15 -13.22 -14.89 1.34
N PRO A 16 -13.10 -14.88 2.67
CA PRO A 16 -12.18 -15.77 3.36
C PRO A 16 -12.62 -17.23 3.15
N LYS A 17 -11.64 -18.14 3.10
CA LYS A 17 -11.89 -19.58 2.97
C LYS A 17 -12.16 -20.27 4.31
N CYS A 18 -11.88 -19.60 5.42
CA CYS A 18 -12.19 -20.06 6.76
C CYS A 18 -13.52 -19.49 7.24
N ALA A 19 -14.06 -20.06 8.30
CA ALA A 19 -15.18 -19.47 9.01
C ALA A 19 -14.83 -18.04 9.43
N TYR A 20 -15.73 -17.10 9.16
CA TYR A 20 -15.58 -15.70 9.51
C TYR A 20 -16.87 -15.20 10.15
N HIS A 21 -16.72 -14.28 11.10
CA HIS A 21 -17.83 -13.59 11.74
C HIS A 21 -17.43 -12.13 11.92
N ASN A 22 -18.27 -11.20 11.48
CA ASN A 22 -18.07 -9.78 11.69
C ASN A 22 -19.41 -9.09 11.97
N ASN A 23 -19.36 -7.97 12.69
CA ASN A 23 -20.55 -7.20 13.07
C ASN A 23 -20.73 -5.99 12.15
N HIS A 24 -20.40 -6.11 10.86
CA HIS A 24 -20.69 -5.08 9.86
C HIS A 24 -22.03 -5.38 9.20
N HIS A 25 -22.90 -4.38 9.14
CA HIS A 25 -24.26 -4.49 8.60
C HIS A 25 -24.46 -3.57 7.40
N ASP A 26 -25.50 -3.87 6.62
CA ASP A 26 -26.03 -3.05 5.54
C ASP A 26 -25.00 -2.69 4.45
N GLY A 27 -25.13 -1.50 3.85
CA GLY A 27 -24.33 -1.05 2.72
C GLY A 27 -24.87 -1.52 1.37
N SER A 28 -24.51 -0.78 0.32
CA SER A 28 -24.91 -1.12 -1.05
C SER A 28 -24.48 -2.55 -1.42
N MET A 29 -25.37 -3.27 -2.09
CA MET A 29 -25.16 -4.65 -2.56
C MET A 29 -24.79 -5.61 -1.41
N ASN A 30 -25.50 -5.51 -0.29
CA ASN A 30 -25.43 -6.51 0.77
C ASN A 30 -26.26 -7.73 0.36
N PHE A 31 -25.60 -8.88 0.22
CA PHE A 31 -26.24 -10.16 -0.14
C PHE A 31 -26.37 -11.12 1.05
N MET A 32 -26.00 -10.71 2.27
CA MET A 32 -26.12 -11.55 3.46
C MET A 32 -27.58 -11.56 3.87
N HIS A 33 -28.16 -12.76 3.95
CA HIS A 33 -29.40 -12.96 4.68
C HIS A 33 -29.07 -13.18 6.16
N ARG A 34 -29.78 -12.48 7.05
CA ARG A 34 -29.62 -12.59 8.50
C ARG A 34 -30.99 -12.54 9.16
N ASP A 35 -31.19 -13.45 10.11
CA ASP A 35 -32.39 -13.54 10.95
C ASP A 35 -32.16 -12.95 12.36
N GLU A 36 -30.96 -12.43 12.61
CA GLU A 36 -30.53 -11.92 13.91
C GLU A 36 -30.91 -10.44 14.08
N GLU A 37 -31.55 -10.10 15.20
CA GLU A 37 -31.96 -8.72 15.50
C GLU A 37 -30.83 -7.88 16.13
N VAL A 38 -29.83 -8.52 16.72
CA VAL A 38 -28.76 -7.83 17.46
C VAL A 38 -27.65 -7.40 16.50
N ASN A 39 -27.40 -6.09 16.43
CA ASN A 39 -26.37 -5.48 15.58
C ASN A 39 -25.29 -4.72 16.36
N TYR A 40 -25.18 -4.97 17.66
CA TYR A 40 -24.25 -4.30 18.57
C TYR A 40 -23.51 -5.32 19.44
N PHE A 41 -22.32 -4.94 19.90
CA PHE A 41 -21.50 -5.75 20.81
C PHE A 41 -20.85 -4.84 21.86
N PRO A 42 -20.80 -5.23 23.15
CA PRO A 42 -21.27 -6.50 23.72
C PRO A 42 -22.79 -6.57 23.88
N SER A 43 -23.36 -7.77 23.75
CA SER A 43 -24.79 -8.04 23.97
C SER A 43 -24.97 -9.34 24.78
N ARG A 44 -26.09 -9.45 25.50
CA ARG A 44 -26.47 -10.69 26.21
C ARG A 44 -27.27 -11.66 25.33
N PHE A 45 -27.78 -11.17 24.21
CA PHE A 45 -28.64 -11.92 23.28
C PHE A 45 -27.88 -12.45 22.07
N ASP A 46 -26.62 -12.05 21.91
CA ASP A 46 -25.71 -12.50 20.86
C ASP A 46 -24.51 -13.19 21.51
N ALA A 47 -24.11 -14.34 20.95
CA ALA A 47 -22.97 -15.14 21.40
C ALA A 47 -21.62 -14.64 20.82
N ALA A 48 -21.64 -13.59 19.99
CA ALA A 48 -20.43 -12.97 19.47
C ALA A 48 -19.42 -12.66 20.59
N ARG A 49 -18.14 -12.86 20.29
CA ARG A 49 -17.03 -12.59 21.20
C ARG A 49 -15.85 -11.99 20.46
N HIS A 50 -14.97 -11.32 21.19
CA HIS A 50 -13.68 -10.94 20.64
C HIS A 50 -12.90 -12.17 20.18
N ALA A 51 -12.19 -12.04 19.05
CA ALA A 51 -11.22 -13.02 18.61
C ALA A 51 -10.10 -13.19 19.64
N GLU A 52 -9.49 -14.37 19.65
CA GLU A 52 -8.32 -14.65 20.49
C GLU A 52 -7.19 -13.66 20.16
N LYS A 53 -6.57 -13.09 21.20
CA LYS A 53 -5.50 -12.12 21.03
C LYS A 53 -4.23 -12.85 20.57
N VAL A 54 -3.80 -12.55 19.35
CA VAL A 54 -2.44 -12.89 18.89
C VAL A 54 -1.48 -11.83 19.44
N PRO A 55 -0.42 -12.20 20.18
CA PRO A 55 0.47 -11.22 20.80
C PRO A 55 1.17 -10.38 19.73
N ILE A 56 0.97 -9.06 19.81
CA ILE A 56 1.71 -8.09 19.01
C ILE A 56 2.90 -7.65 19.86
N PRO A 57 4.16 -7.76 19.37
CA PRO A 57 5.33 -7.38 20.15
C PRO A 57 5.27 -5.89 20.52
N PRO A 58 5.47 -5.52 21.80
CA PRO A 58 5.48 -4.12 22.21
C PRO A 58 6.69 -3.40 21.60
N ARG A 59 6.50 -2.13 21.22
CA ARG A 59 7.56 -1.28 20.68
C ARG A 59 7.75 -0.07 21.59
N VAL A 60 8.98 0.14 22.06
CA VAL A 60 9.35 1.38 22.77
C VAL A 60 9.36 2.51 21.75
N LEU A 61 8.65 3.59 22.06
CA LEU A 61 8.59 4.79 21.23
C LEU A 61 9.40 5.90 21.91
N THR A 62 10.14 6.66 21.10
CA THR A 62 10.98 7.78 21.53
C THR A 62 10.76 8.97 20.61
N GLY A 63 10.88 10.19 21.15
CA GLY A 63 10.77 11.43 20.38
C GLY A 63 9.37 12.07 20.40
N CYS A 64 9.18 13.07 19.56
CA CYS A 64 7.94 13.83 19.42
C CYS A 64 7.19 13.47 18.14
N ARG A 65 5.87 13.64 18.12
CA ARG A 65 5.07 13.49 16.90
C ARG A 65 5.27 14.70 15.99
N GLU A 66 5.98 14.51 14.90
CA GLU A 66 6.28 15.56 13.92
C GLU A 66 6.10 15.10 12.47
N LYS A 67 6.13 16.05 11.54
CA LYS A 67 6.19 15.81 10.09
C LYS A 67 7.57 16.24 9.60
N CYS A 68 8.49 15.29 9.44
CA CYS A 68 9.86 15.53 9.01
C CYS A 68 10.30 14.50 7.96
N VAL A 69 11.39 14.81 7.26
CA VAL A 69 12.11 13.84 6.41
C VAL A 69 13.00 12.99 7.31
N ILE A 70 13.29 11.76 6.90
CA ILE A 70 14.20 10.87 7.64
C ILE A 70 15.65 11.39 7.56
N ASP A 71 16.40 11.26 8.65
CA ASP A 71 17.79 11.76 8.71
C ASP A 71 18.73 11.12 7.68
N LYS A 72 18.53 9.83 7.38
CA LYS A 72 19.38 9.04 6.50
C LYS A 72 18.68 8.74 5.18
N GLU A 73 18.64 9.72 4.28
CA GLU A 73 17.96 9.57 2.99
C GLU A 73 18.68 8.59 2.04
N ASN A 74 19.99 8.74 1.83
CA ASN A 74 20.80 7.86 0.96
C ASN A 74 20.14 7.52 -0.40
N ASN A 75 19.63 8.54 -1.10
CA ASN A 75 18.73 8.38 -2.24
C ASN A 75 19.36 7.70 -3.47
N PHE A 76 20.69 7.80 -3.65
CA PHE A 76 21.33 7.45 -4.94
C PHE A 76 22.17 6.17 -4.90
N LYS A 77 22.67 5.77 -3.73
CA LYS A 77 23.62 4.64 -3.61
C LYS A 77 23.07 3.34 -4.20
N GLN A 78 21.88 2.93 -3.76
CA GLN A 78 21.28 1.66 -4.21
C GLN A 78 20.92 1.69 -5.70
N ALA A 79 20.46 2.84 -6.21
CA ALA A 79 20.14 2.99 -7.63
C ALA A 79 21.40 2.88 -8.50
N GLY A 80 22.50 3.53 -8.11
CA GLY A 80 23.77 3.45 -8.80
C GLY A 80 24.38 2.04 -8.77
N GLU A 81 24.34 1.37 -7.60
CA GLU A 81 24.77 -0.04 -7.49
C GLU A 81 23.94 -0.95 -8.39
N ARG A 82 22.62 -0.75 -8.42
CA ARG A 82 21.71 -1.52 -9.28
C ARG A 82 22.04 -1.34 -10.76
N TYR A 83 22.23 -0.10 -11.23
CA TYR A 83 22.59 0.17 -12.62
C TYR A 83 23.94 -0.46 -13.00
N ARG A 84 24.96 -0.32 -12.13
CA ARG A 84 26.29 -0.90 -12.34
C ARG A 84 26.28 -2.44 -12.34
N SER A 85 25.31 -3.07 -11.68
CA SER A 85 25.15 -4.53 -11.70
C SER A 85 24.53 -5.11 -12.98
N PHE A 86 24.03 -4.26 -13.89
CA PHE A 86 23.47 -4.73 -15.15
C PHE A 86 24.56 -5.16 -16.14
N ASP A 87 24.24 -6.13 -16.99
CA ASP A 87 25.03 -6.39 -18.17
C ASP A 87 25.00 -5.17 -19.13
N PRO A 88 26.02 -4.98 -19.97
CA PRO A 88 26.10 -3.81 -20.86
C PRO A 88 24.87 -3.63 -21.74
N ALA A 89 24.35 -4.71 -22.33
CA ALA A 89 23.18 -4.62 -23.21
C ALA A 89 21.93 -4.14 -22.45
N ARG A 90 21.78 -4.51 -21.18
CA ARG A 90 20.71 -4.00 -20.32
C ARG A 90 20.93 -2.55 -19.91
N GLN A 91 22.17 -2.11 -19.67
CA GLN A 91 22.47 -0.71 -19.41
C GLN A 91 22.05 0.17 -20.59
N ASP A 92 22.38 -0.24 -21.82
CA ASP A 92 22.01 0.48 -23.03
C ASP A 92 20.48 0.59 -23.19
N ARG A 93 19.76 -0.53 -23.03
CA ARG A 93 18.28 -0.51 -23.09
C ARG A 93 17.67 0.38 -22.01
N PHE A 94 18.27 0.42 -20.82
CA PHE A 94 17.80 1.29 -19.73
C PHE A 94 18.03 2.76 -20.07
N LEU A 95 19.23 3.11 -20.55
CA LEU A 95 19.55 4.48 -20.97
C LEU A 95 18.64 4.93 -22.10
N GLN A 96 18.46 4.11 -23.14
CA GLN A 96 17.61 4.46 -24.28
C GLN A 96 16.18 4.80 -23.84
N ARG A 97 15.59 3.98 -22.96
CA ARG A 97 14.24 4.23 -22.44
C ARG A 97 14.12 5.57 -21.73
N TRP A 98 15.14 5.99 -21.00
CA TRP A 98 15.14 7.26 -20.29
C TRP A 98 15.44 8.45 -21.19
N VAL A 99 16.32 8.29 -22.18
CA VAL A 99 16.53 9.28 -23.23
C VAL A 99 15.21 9.55 -23.93
N ASP A 100 14.52 8.50 -24.40
CA ASP A 100 13.22 8.63 -25.08
C ASP A 100 12.19 9.35 -24.21
N ALA A 101 12.11 9.01 -22.91
CA ALA A 101 11.18 9.63 -21.98
C ALA A 101 11.51 11.11 -21.69
N LEU A 102 12.80 11.45 -21.52
CA LEU A 102 13.22 12.82 -21.26
C LEU A 102 13.17 13.70 -22.51
N SER A 103 13.24 13.10 -23.70
CA SER A 103 13.09 13.80 -24.97
C SER A 103 11.66 14.24 -25.29
N ASP A 104 10.66 13.83 -24.50
CA ASP A 104 9.27 14.28 -24.70
C ASP A 104 9.19 15.82 -24.67
N PRO A 105 8.52 16.47 -25.66
CA PRO A 105 8.42 17.92 -25.74
C PRO A 105 7.78 18.61 -24.52
N ARG A 106 6.96 17.88 -23.76
CA ARG A 106 6.30 18.40 -22.56
C ARG A 106 7.24 18.51 -21.37
N ILE A 107 8.40 17.85 -21.42
CA ILE A 107 9.39 17.90 -20.34
C ILE A 107 10.22 19.16 -20.50
N THR A 108 10.17 20.02 -19.48
CA THR A 108 10.94 21.27 -19.46
C THR A 108 12.42 20.99 -19.31
N HIS A 109 13.25 21.92 -19.79
CA HIS A 109 14.70 21.83 -19.66
C HIS A 109 15.15 21.71 -18.19
N GLU A 110 14.46 22.41 -17.28
CA GLU A 110 14.71 22.33 -15.84
C GLU A 110 14.51 20.91 -15.30
N LEU A 111 13.38 20.27 -15.63
CA LEU A 111 13.11 18.90 -15.19
C LEU A 111 14.14 17.91 -15.75
N ARG A 112 14.56 18.06 -17.02
CA ARG A 112 15.66 17.25 -17.57
C ARG A 112 16.95 17.44 -16.77
N GLY A 113 17.28 18.69 -16.45
CA GLY A 113 18.45 19.02 -15.64
C GLY A 113 18.42 18.38 -14.26
N ILE A 114 17.27 18.41 -13.57
CA ILE A 114 17.09 17.77 -12.26
C ILE A 114 17.30 16.26 -12.36
N TRP A 115 16.66 15.58 -13.32
CA TRP A 115 16.80 14.13 -13.48
C TRP A 115 18.23 13.71 -13.81
N ILE A 116 18.89 14.42 -14.73
CA ILE A 116 20.30 14.18 -15.05
C ILE A 116 21.17 14.39 -13.81
N SER A 117 20.89 15.42 -13.00
CA SER A 117 21.64 15.68 -11.76
C SER A 117 21.56 14.53 -10.77
N TYR A 118 20.39 13.87 -10.65
CA TYR A 118 20.19 12.72 -9.78
C TYR A 118 20.95 11.48 -10.25
N TRP A 119 21.06 11.27 -11.56
CA TRP A 119 21.79 10.13 -12.11
C TRP A 119 23.31 10.33 -12.15
N SER A 120 23.78 11.57 -12.01
CA SER A 120 25.20 11.89 -11.90
C SER A 120 25.77 11.84 -10.48
N GLN A 121 24.93 11.67 -9.45
CA GLN A 121 25.40 11.48 -8.06
C GLN A 121 25.87 10.05 -7.80
#